data_AF-A0A972RXV5-F1
#
_entry.id   AF-A0A972RXV5-F1
#
_cell.length_a   1.000
_cell.length_b   1.000
_cell.length_c   1.000
_cell.angle_alpha   90.00
_cell.angle_beta   90.00
_cell.angle_gamma   90.00
#
_symmetry.space_group_name_H-M   'P 1'
#
loop_
_entity.id
_entity.type
_entity.pdbx_description
1 polymer ?
#
loop_
_entity_poly.entity_id
_entity_poly.type
_entity_poly.pdbx_seq_one_letter_code
_entity_poly.pdbx_strand_id
1 'polypeptide(L)'
;MKRALGIAISFSLFVGSSFAITKDEAAKKIKEYISGMKAVSEEITICENEKYYIGEVFLKGYENFDVVRKIYINKKTGDLLPSFAEAFDYCYMMK
;
A
#
# COMPACT_ATOMS: atom_id res chain seq x y z
N MET A 1 -40.14 -27.67 27.30
CA MET A 1 -38.72 -27.72 27.73
C MET A 1 -37.86 -27.20 26.59
N LYS A 2 -37.36 -25.97 26.70
CA LYS A 2 -36.61 -25.28 25.65
C LYS A 2 -35.15 -25.76 25.69
N ARG A 3 -34.69 -26.41 24.62
CA ARG A 3 -33.30 -26.86 24.47
C ARG A 3 -32.46 -25.67 24.01
N ALA A 4 -31.60 -25.14 24.90
CA ALA A 4 -30.56 -24.21 24.52
C ALA A 4 -29.29 -25.02 24.24
N LEU A 5 -29.00 -25.28 22.97
CA LEU A 5 -27.69 -25.79 22.55
C LEU A 5 -26.72 -24.62 22.54
N GLY A 6 -25.81 -24.58 23.52
CA GLY A 6 -24.72 -23.62 23.54
C GLY A 6 -23.75 -23.90 22.39
N ILE A 7 -23.66 -22.98 21.44
CA ILE A 7 -22.65 -23.04 20.38
C ILE A 7 -21.37 -22.44 20.96
N ALA A 8 -20.41 -23.30 21.29
CA ALA A 8 -19.04 -22.89 21.57
C ALA A 8 -18.40 -22.47 20.24
N ILE A 9 -18.31 -21.15 20.00
CA ILE A 9 -17.54 -20.61 18.88
C ILE A 9 -16.07 -20.70 19.30
N SER A 10 -15.40 -21.73 18.81
CA SER A 10 -13.95 -21.88 18.86
C SER A 10 -13.31 -20.67 18.17
N PHE A 11 -12.71 -19.80 18.99
CA PHE A 11 -11.92 -18.67 18.53
C PHE A 11 -10.61 -19.20 17.96
N SER A 12 -10.61 -19.54 16.67
CA SER A 12 -9.40 -19.90 15.94
C SER A 12 -8.49 -18.68 15.90
N LEU A 13 -7.50 -18.65 16.79
CA LEU A 13 -6.39 -17.70 16.75
C LEU A 13 -5.61 -17.95 15.46
N PHE A 14 -5.89 -17.14 14.44
CA PHE A 14 -5.00 -17.00 13.29
C PHE A 14 -3.70 -16.38 13.78
N VAL A 15 -2.74 -17.22 14.13
CA VAL A 15 -1.34 -16.80 14.32
C VAL A 15 -0.82 -16.51 12.91
N GLY A 16 -1.02 -15.28 12.45
CA GLY A 16 -0.53 -14.82 11.17
C GLY A 16 1.00 -14.84 11.18
N SER A 17 1.58 -15.79 10.46
CA SER A 17 3.01 -15.78 10.14
C SER A 17 3.33 -14.48 9.40
N SER A 18 3.95 -13.52 10.08
CA SER A 18 4.47 -12.29 9.47
C SER A 18 5.69 -12.65 8.64
N PHE A 19 5.45 -13.23 7.46
CA PHE A 19 6.45 -13.24 6.41
C PHE A 19 6.56 -11.82 5.87
N ALA A 20 7.80 -11.33 5.74
CA ALA A 20 8.05 -10.07 5.09
C ALA A 20 7.44 -10.10 3.69
N ILE A 21 6.73 -9.04 3.31
CA ILE A 21 6.05 -9.00 2.02
C ILE A 21 7.08 -8.86 0.89
N THR A 22 6.73 -9.38 -0.28
CA THR A 22 7.54 -9.24 -1.49
C THR A 22 7.28 -7.91 -2.21
N LYS A 23 8.19 -7.54 -3.11
CA LYS A 23 8.04 -6.35 -3.96
C LYS A 23 6.79 -6.43 -4.86
N ASP A 24 6.46 -7.63 -5.36
CA ASP A 24 5.29 -7.84 -6.21
C ASP A 24 3.98 -7.70 -5.43
N GLU A 25 3.94 -8.18 -4.19
CA GLU A 25 2.81 -7.98 -3.28
C GLU A 25 2.62 -6.50 -2.94
N ALA A 26 3.72 -5.78 -2.70
CA ALA A 26 3.67 -4.34 -2.50
C ALA A 26 3.13 -3.61 -3.75
N ALA A 27 3.59 -3.99 -4.95
CA ALA A 27 3.11 -3.43 -6.21
C ALA A 27 1.60 -3.65 -6.40
N LYS A 28 1.11 -4.86 -6.08
CA LYS A 28 -0.31 -5.18 -6.14
C LYS A 28 -1.12 -4.33 -5.17
N LYS A 29 -0.68 -4.19 -3.92
CA LYS A 29 -1.34 -3.33 -2.91
C LYS A 29 -1.39 -1.86 -3.34
N ILE A 30 -0.32 -1.34 -3.94
CA ILE A 30 -0.28 0.03 -4.45
C ILE A 30 -1.28 0.19 -5.61
N LYS A 31 -1.31 -0.74 -6.55
CA LYS A 31 -2.29 -0.74 -7.66
C LYS A 31 -3.73 -0.76 -7.16
N GLU A 32 -4.04 -1.62 -6.19
CA GLU A 32 -5.37 -1.70 -5.58
C GLU A 32 -5.74 -0.38 -4.90
N TYR A 33 -4.81 0.23 -4.15
CA TYR A 33 -5.03 1.51 -3.48
C TYR A 33 -5.35 2.64 -4.46
N ILE A 34 -4.66 2.72 -5.60
CA ILE A 34 -4.88 3.80 -6.57
C ILE A 34 -6.04 3.53 -7.55
N SER A 35 -6.52 2.29 -7.66
CA SER A 35 -7.53 1.89 -8.66
C SER A 35 -8.86 2.67 -8.57
N GLY A 36 -9.15 3.32 -7.44
CA GLY A 36 -10.33 4.18 -7.24
C GLY A 36 -10.04 5.68 -7.32
N MET A 37 -8.79 6.08 -7.55
CA MET A 37 -8.38 7.48 -7.57
C MET A 37 -8.54 8.08 -8.96
N LYS A 38 -9.07 9.30 -9.02
CA LYS A 38 -9.14 10.07 -10.28
C LYS A 38 -7.79 10.72 -10.54
N ALA A 39 -7.47 10.91 -11.83
CA ALA A 39 -6.32 11.68 -12.27
C ALA A 39 -4.95 11.14 -11.81
N VAL A 40 -4.81 9.82 -11.63
CA VAL A 40 -3.53 9.16 -11.33
C VAL A 40 -2.92 8.59 -12.61
N SER A 41 -1.60 8.66 -12.75
CA SER A 41 -0.87 7.97 -13.82
C SER A 41 -1.05 6.45 -13.72
N GLU A 42 -1.13 5.79 -14.88
CA GLU A 42 -1.10 4.33 -14.94
C GLU A 42 0.30 3.79 -14.64
N GLU A 43 1.33 4.61 -14.89
CA GLU A 43 2.70 4.30 -14.55
C GLU A 43 2.95 4.49 -13.05
N ILE A 44 3.42 3.43 -12.40
CA ILE A 44 3.80 3.38 -10.99
C ILE A 44 5.27 3.00 -10.94
N THR A 45 6.10 3.88 -10.37
CA THR A 45 7.51 3.57 -10.11
C THR A 45 7.64 3.00 -8.71
N ILE A 46 8.34 1.88 -8.56
CA ILE A 46 8.55 1.24 -7.26
C ILE A 46 10.03 1.19 -6.92
N CYS A 47 10.42 1.98 -5.94
CA CYS A 47 11.73 1.90 -5.29
C CYS A 47 11.60 1.32 -3.87
N GLU A 48 12.73 1.09 -3.21
CA GLU A 48 12.74 0.51 -1.88
C GLU A 48 13.89 1.04 -1.03
N ASN A 49 13.68 1.04 0.29
CA ASN A 49 14.74 1.22 1.27
C ASN A 49 14.71 0.05 2.27
N GLU A 50 15.47 0.15 3.36
CA GLU A 50 15.56 -0.93 4.36
C GLU A 50 14.21 -1.31 4.98
N LYS A 51 13.27 -0.37 5.08
CA LYS A 51 12.03 -0.52 5.84
C LYS A 51 10.78 -0.58 4.97
N TYR A 52 10.81 0.00 3.77
CA TYR A 52 9.64 0.21 2.93
C TYR A 52 9.87 -0.14 1.47
N TYR A 53 8.82 -0.64 0.82
CA TYR A 53 8.62 -0.44 -0.61
C TYR A 53 7.90 0.90 -0.80
N ILE A 54 8.31 1.69 -1.78
CA ILE A 54 7.82 3.04 -2.01
C ILE A 54 7.29 3.09 -3.44
N GLY A 55 5.97 3.24 -3.58
CA GLY A 55 5.32 3.51 -4.84
C GLY A 55 5.21 5.00 -5.08
N GLU A 56 5.71 5.47 -6.20
CA GLU A 56 5.49 6.82 -6.70
C GLU A 56 4.44 6.79 -7.81
N VAL A 57 3.43 7.63 -7.64
CA VAL A 57 2.38 7.83 -8.63
C VAL A 57 2.26 9.31 -8.94
N PHE A 58 2.11 9.64 -10.22
CA PHE A 58 1.89 11.02 -10.64
C PHE A 58 0.40 11.30 -10.59
N LEU A 59 0.02 12.38 -9.91
CA LEU A 59 -1.33 12.92 -9.95
C LEU A 59 -1.32 14.08 -10.94
N LYS A 60 -2.21 14.03 -11.93
CA LYS A 60 -2.43 15.15 -12.84
C LYS A 60 -3.04 16.31 -12.05
N GLY A 61 -2.24 17.34 -11.83
CA GLY A 61 -2.69 18.56 -11.17
C GLY A 61 -3.48 19.48 -12.11
N TYR A 62 -3.86 20.63 -11.55
CA TYR A 62 -4.39 21.76 -12.32
C TYR A 62 -3.26 22.34 -13.20
N GLU A 63 -3.55 22.74 -14.43
CA GLU A 63 -2.59 23.39 -15.36
C GLU A 63 -1.33 22.58 -15.76
N ASN A 64 -1.41 21.25 -15.82
CA ASN A 64 -0.30 20.35 -16.18
C ASN A 64 0.87 20.34 -15.18
N PHE A 65 0.65 20.78 -13.94
CA PHE A 65 1.61 20.51 -12.87
C PHE A 65 1.42 19.08 -12.36
N ASP A 66 2.35 18.20 -12.72
CA ASP A 66 2.37 16.84 -12.18
C ASP A 66 2.89 16.87 -10.75
N VAL A 67 2.12 16.31 -9.81
CA VAL A 67 2.57 16.13 -8.41
C VAL A 67 2.78 14.65 -8.14
N VAL A 68 3.79 14.32 -7.34
CA VAL A 68 4.13 12.94 -6.99
C VAL A 68 3.47 12.62 -5.66
N ARG A 69 2.74 11.50 -5.59
CA ARG A 69 2.28 10.94 -4.32
C ARG A 69 3.06 9.68 -4.02
N LYS A 70 3.61 9.61 -2.80
CA LYS A 70 4.32 8.44 -2.31
C LYS A 70 3.37 7.55 -1.51
N ILE A 71 3.47 6.25 -1.75
CA ILE A 71 2.71 5.22 -1.05
C ILE A 71 3.72 4.24 -0.49
N TYR A 72 3.87 4.24 0.83
CA TYR A 72 4.84 3.39 1.52
C TYR A 72 4.15 2.09 1.92
N ILE A 73 4.79 0.96 1.66
CA ILE A 73 4.39 -0.34 2.18
C ILE A 73 5.48 -0.86 3.11
N ASN A 74 5.15 -1.07 4.38
CA ASN A 74 6.10 -1.61 5.35
C ASN A 74 6.48 -3.05 4.97
N LYS A 75 7.77 -3.32 4.80
CA LYS A 75 8.27 -4.64 4.36
C LYS A 75 7.93 -5.77 5.32
N LYS A 76 7.82 -5.48 6.63
CA LYS A 76 7.59 -6.48 7.67
C LYS A 76 6.11 -6.71 7.95
N THR A 77 5.34 -5.62 8.08
CA THR A 77 3.93 -5.70 8.48
C THR A 77 2.97 -5.71 7.29
N GLY A 78 3.41 -5.20 6.13
CA GLY A 78 2.55 -5.03 4.97
C GLY A 78 1.59 -3.84 5.06
N ASP A 79 1.75 -2.98 6.07
CA ASP A 79 0.92 -1.78 6.25
C ASP A 79 1.13 -0.79 5.12
N LEU A 80 0.02 -0.25 4.60
CA LEU A 80 0.01 0.81 3.60
C LEU A 80 -0.07 2.18 4.30
N LEU A 81 0.93 3.01 4.06
CA LEU A 81 1.09 4.34 4.65
C LEU A 81 1.18 5.36 3.51
N PRO A 82 0.08 6.02 3.12
CA PRO A 82 0.12 7.02 2.06
C PRO A 82 0.69 8.35 2.58
N SER A 83 1.47 9.05 1.76
CA SER A 83 1.89 10.42 2.07
C SER A 83 0.95 11.46 1.48
N PHE A 84 1.21 12.71 1.86
CA PHE A 84 0.74 13.88 1.11
C PHE A 84 1.41 13.94 -0.26
N ALA A 85 0.79 14.69 -1.18
CA ALA A 85 1.37 14.96 -2.48
C ALA A 85 2.58 15.91 -2.32
N GLU A 86 3.65 15.61 -3.03
CA GLU A 86 4.92 16.34 -3.00
C GLU A 86 5.32 16.74 -4.43
N ALA A 87 6.14 17.78 -4.55
CA ALA A 87 6.62 18.29 -5.84
C ALA A 87 7.94 17.65 -6.32
N PHE A 88 8.48 16.67 -5.57
CA PHE A 88 9.81 16.10 -5.81
C PHE A 88 9.74 14.60 -6.09
N ASP A 89 10.40 14.16 -7.16
CA ASP A 89 10.62 12.75 -7.52
C ASP A 89 11.75 12.16 -6.66
N TYR A 90 11.41 11.20 -5.79
CA TYR A 90 12.33 10.64 -4.81
C TYR A 90 12.99 9.35 -5.30
N CYS A 91 12.31 8.52 -6.10
CA CYS A 91 12.97 7.35 -6.68
C CYS A 91 14.08 7.77 -7.66
N TYR A 92 13.95 8.92 -8.34
CA TYR A 92 15.04 9.50 -9.13
C TYR A 92 16.23 9.95 -8.26
N MET A 93 15.96 10.58 -7.12
CA MET A 93 17.00 11.06 -6.20
C MET A 93 17.71 9.97 -5.39
N MET A 94 17.16 8.76 -5.35
CA MET A 94 17.78 7.59 -4.69
C MET A 94 18.72 6.77 -5.59
N LYS A 95 18.86 7.13 -6.87
CA LYS A 95 19.88 6.55 -7.76
C LYS A 95 21.24 7.21 -7.56
#